data_AF-A0A2E9UCC1-F1
#
_entry.id   AF-A0A2E9UCC1-F1
#
_cell.length_a   1.000
_cell.length_b   1.000
_cell.length_c   1.000
_cell.angle_alpha   90.00
_cell.angle_beta   90.00
_cell.angle_gamma   90.00
#
_symmetry.space_group_name_H-M   'P 1'
#
loop_
_entity.id
_entity.type
_entity.pdbx_description
1 polymer ?
#
loop_
_entity_poly.entity_id
_entity_poly.type
_entity_poly.pdbx_seq_one_letter_code
_entity_poly.pdbx_strand_id
1 'polypeptide(L)'
;MEKNYTKKLIKLKLESIESDGDTTSYYNGEKINIFGGIPGEIVLAELDIQKKTKRKKQRIFGIVKKVLVSSPNRLEPPCQFYGFCTGCNWQHIIYDYQLKLKEQIIFKEIKSKIDSQINIKKIIKSKKQFKYRNHGRFTIRRNGQIGFINKVTKKFAAVNHCLIMNNKINKYIKKLENLTGESSQLSIRASENTNTFLIQPKFKNPDIKIKTGQKHYTEEISDYEFQISSPSFFQINSHQIENMKNTILSLIKTNKKKLLVDAYSGVGTFGILLSEYFEKVIGVEQSSSAVSDAKINITNIPNYKILIGNSEDVIKEIKSKIDVVILDPSRKGCDEKLLNSLTSHPVDNIIYISCEPKTLARDLEILNKEKYKIQSITPIDLFPNTHHVESITLLKVNQK
;
A
#
# COMPACT_ATOMS: atom_id res chain seq x y z
N MET A 1 23.55 -31.38 1.38
CA MET A 1 22.24 -30.96 1.91
C MET A 1 21.15 -31.49 0.99
N GLU A 2 20.39 -32.49 1.43
CA GLU A 2 19.23 -32.98 0.66
C GLU A 2 18.24 -31.84 0.40
N LYS A 3 17.74 -31.73 -0.83
CA LYS A 3 16.77 -30.69 -1.19
C LYS A 3 15.47 -30.95 -0.41
N ASN A 4 15.11 -30.03 0.49
CA ASN A 4 13.92 -30.11 1.35
C ASN A 4 12.57 -29.86 0.62
N TYR A 5 12.53 -30.02 -0.70
CA TYR A 5 11.36 -29.75 -1.52
C TYR A 5 11.24 -30.71 -2.70
N THR A 6 10.01 -31.01 -3.10
CA THR A 6 9.69 -31.74 -4.33
C THR A 6 8.94 -30.82 -5.28
N LYS A 7 9.36 -30.77 -6.55
CA LYS A 7 8.63 -30.08 -7.61
C LYS A 7 7.73 -31.07 -8.33
N LYS A 8 6.44 -30.76 -8.43
CA LYS A 8 5.47 -31.56 -9.20
C LYS A 8 4.70 -30.66 -10.16
N LEU A 9 4.52 -31.11 -11.40
CA LEU A 9 3.62 -30.48 -12.36
C LEU A 9 2.24 -31.13 -12.25
N ILE A 10 1.22 -30.34 -11.96
CA ILE A 10 -0.13 -30.84 -11.69
C ILE A 10 -1.16 -30.00 -12.45
N LYS A 11 -2.13 -30.67 -13.06
CA LYS A 11 -3.29 -30.02 -13.68
C LYS A 11 -4.27 -29.61 -12.58
N LEU A 12 -4.60 -28.33 -12.50
CA LEU A 12 -5.47 -27.75 -11.48
C LEU A 12 -6.55 -26.87 -12.12
N LYS A 13 -7.74 -26.86 -11.50
CA LYS A 13 -8.80 -25.87 -11.79
C LYS A 13 -8.73 -24.79 -10.72
N LEU A 14 -8.63 -23.53 -11.14
CA LEU A 14 -8.51 -22.39 -10.23
C LEU A 14 -9.90 -21.87 -9.84
N GLU A 15 -10.09 -21.56 -8.56
CA GLU A 15 -11.41 -21.28 -7.99
C GLU A 15 -11.63 -19.81 -7.68
N SER A 16 -10.89 -19.25 -6.73
CA SER A 16 -11.10 -17.90 -6.20
C SER A 16 -9.77 -17.18 -6.05
N ILE A 17 -9.81 -15.86 -5.88
CA ILE A 17 -8.63 -15.07 -5.52
C ILE A 17 -8.73 -14.68 -4.04
N GLU A 18 -7.61 -14.72 -3.34
CA GLU A 18 -7.54 -14.32 -1.93
C GLU A 18 -6.90 -12.93 -1.78
N SER A 19 -6.95 -12.39 -0.56
CA SER A 19 -6.40 -11.07 -0.22
C SER A 19 -4.88 -10.97 -0.40
N ASP A 20 -4.15 -12.07 -0.60
CA ASP A 20 -2.73 -12.07 -0.94
C ASP A 20 -2.43 -12.00 -2.44
N GLY A 21 -3.48 -12.00 -3.27
CA GLY A 21 -3.42 -11.86 -4.72
C GLY A 21 -3.23 -13.15 -5.50
N ASP A 22 -3.08 -14.29 -4.81
CA ASP A 22 -2.93 -15.58 -5.46
C ASP A 22 -4.30 -16.24 -5.65
N THR A 23 -4.42 -17.04 -6.71
CA THR A 23 -5.62 -17.88 -6.93
C THR A 23 -5.55 -19.14 -6.09
N THR A 24 -6.70 -19.70 -5.74
CA THR A 24 -6.78 -20.91 -4.92
C THR A 24 -7.17 -22.12 -5.75
N SER A 25 -6.66 -23.27 -5.34
CA SER A 25 -7.07 -24.59 -5.83
C SER A 25 -6.94 -25.60 -4.69
N TYR A 26 -7.43 -26.82 -4.89
CA TYR A 26 -7.22 -27.94 -3.98
C TYR A 26 -6.18 -28.92 -4.51
N TYR A 27 -5.32 -29.42 -3.63
CA TYR A 27 -4.42 -30.54 -3.89
C TYR A 27 -4.45 -31.48 -2.68
N ASN A 28 -4.79 -32.75 -2.90
CA ASN A 28 -4.98 -33.75 -1.84
C ASN A 28 -5.92 -33.29 -0.71
N GLY A 29 -7.00 -32.58 -1.06
CA GLY A 29 -7.97 -32.04 -0.08
C GLY A 29 -7.51 -30.77 0.64
N GLU A 30 -6.27 -30.33 0.47
CA GLU A 30 -5.77 -29.08 1.06
C GLU A 30 -5.90 -27.90 0.08
N LYS A 31 -6.35 -26.76 0.59
CA LYS A 31 -6.38 -25.50 -0.17
C LYS A 31 -4.95 -24.97 -0.33
N ILE A 32 -4.56 -24.69 -1.57
CA ILE A 32 -3.24 -24.18 -1.95
C ILE A 32 -3.34 -22.90 -2.76
N ASN A 33 -2.34 -22.03 -2.63
CA ASN A 33 -2.23 -20.78 -3.37
C ASN A 33 -1.38 -20.98 -4.62
N ILE A 34 -1.89 -20.48 -5.74
CA ILE A 34 -1.33 -20.58 -7.09
C ILE A 34 -1.13 -19.17 -7.64
N PHE A 35 0.13 -18.80 -7.83
CA PHE A 35 0.51 -17.52 -8.45
C PHE A 35 0.40 -17.57 -9.97
N GLY A 36 -0.04 -16.46 -10.57
CA GLY A 36 -0.13 -16.27 -12.02
C GLY A 36 -1.40 -16.84 -12.65
N GLY A 37 -2.37 -17.26 -11.84
CA GLY A 37 -3.67 -17.76 -12.27
C GLY A 37 -4.77 -16.71 -12.31
N ILE A 38 -5.88 -17.02 -12.97
CA ILE A 38 -7.15 -16.29 -12.90
C ILE A 38 -8.26 -17.28 -12.51
N PRO A 39 -9.22 -16.91 -11.64
CA PRO A 39 -10.37 -17.76 -11.32
C PRO A 39 -11.06 -18.33 -12.57
N GLY A 40 -11.40 -19.62 -12.52
CA GLY A 40 -12.05 -20.35 -13.62
C GLY A 40 -11.11 -21.03 -14.61
N GLU A 41 -9.82 -20.72 -14.59
CA GLU A 41 -8.85 -21.33 -15.51
C GLU A 41 -8.52 -22.79 -15.15
N ILE A 42 -8.10 -23.54 -16.16
CA ILE A 42 -7.45 -24.84 -16.00
C ILE A 42 -5.99 -24.67 -16.38
N VAL A 43 -5.08 -25.01 -15.47
CA VAL A 43 -3.64 -24.75 -15.61
C VAL A 43 -2.82 -25.99 -15.31
N LEU A 44 -1.61 -26.05 -15.87
CA LEU A 44 -0.53 -26.89 -15.38
C LEU A 44 0.33 -26.03 -14.43
N ALA A 45 0.29 -26.35 -13.13
CA ALA A 45 1.01 -25.62 -12.10
C ALA A 45 2.22 -26.44 -11.60
N GLU A 46 3.35 -25.77 -11.38
CA GLU A 46 4.49 -26.32 -10.64
C GLU A 46 4.28 -26.06 -9.16
N LEU A 47 4.12 -27.12 -8.36
CA LEU A 47 4.03 -27.05 -6.91
C LEU A 47 5.41 -27.21 -6.28
N ASP A 48 5.79 -26.24 -5.46
CA ASP A 48 6.91 -26.33 -4.52
C ASP A 48 6.37 -26.76 -3.15
N ILE A 49 6.60 -28.04 -2.81
CA ILE A 49 6.12 -28.66 -1.58
C ILE A 49 7.26 -28.66 -0.56
N GLN A 50 7.20 -27.74 0.41
CA GLN A 50 8.17 -27.66 1.48
C GLN A 50 7.82 -28.67 2.58
N LYS A 51 8.77 -29.56 2.92
CA LYS A 51 8.55 -30.61 3.92
C LYS A 51 8.12 -30.03 5.28
N LYS A 52 7.17 -30.70 5.92
CA LYS A 52 6.81 -30.46 7.33
C LYS A 52 8.05 -30.71 8.20
N THR A 53 8.29 -29.84 9.16
CA THR A 53 9.33 -30.03 10.19
C THR A 53 8.69 -29.96 11.57
N LYS A 54 9.42 -30.36 12.63
CA LYS A 54 8.94 -30.21 14.02
C LYS A 54 8.49 -28.77 14.36
N ARG A 55 9.03 -27.76 13.66
CA ARG A 55 8.76 -26.33 13.91
C ARG A 55 7.86 -25.65 12.88
N LYS A 56 7.59 -26.26 11.71
CA LYS A 56 6.84 -25.62 10.61
C LYS A 56 5.87 -26.58 9.95
N LYS A 57 4.62 -26.13 9.79
CA LYS A 57 3.62 -26.79 8.94
C LYS A 57 4.14 -26.91 7.51
N GLN A 58 3.68 -27.94 6.80
CA GLN A 58 3.90 -28.07 5.37
C GLN A 58 3.37 -26.82 4.66
N ARG A 59 4.13 -26.31 3.69
CA ARG A 59 3.72 -25.18 2.87
C ARG A 59 3.83 -25.61 1.42
N ILE A 60 2.74 -25.43 0.69
CA ILE A 60 2.67 -25.72 -0.73
C ILE A 60 2.45 -24.39 -1.42
N PHE A 61 3.30 -24.09 -2.40
CA PHE A 61 3.12 -22.94 -3.27
C PHE A 61 3.12 -23.38 -4.71
N GLY A 62 2.11 -22.95 -5.48
CA GLY A 62 2.02 -23.22 -6.90
C GLY A 62 2.36 -22.02 -7.76
N ILE A 63 2.98 -22.26 -8.91
CA ILE A 63 3.15 -21.27 -9.97
C ILE A 63 2.54 -21.83 -11.24
N VAL A 64 1.68 -21.07 -11.91
CA VAL A 64 1.20 -21.43 -13.25
C VAL A 64 2.38 -21.53 -14.22
N LYS A 65 2.55 -22.69 -14.85
CA LYS A 65 3.55 -22.92 -15.90
C LYS A 65 2.95 -22.89 -17.29
N LYS A 66 1.72 -23.40 -17.42
CA LYS A 66 0.97 -23.39 -18.68
C LYS A 66 -0.51 -23.21 -18.38
N VAL A 67 -1.16 -22.37 -19.17
CA VAL A 67 -2.62 -22.22 -19.14
C VAL A 67 -3.19 -23.17 -20.18
N LEU A 68 -4.08 -24.07 -19.77
CA LEU A 68 -4.72 -25.07 -20.64
C LEU A 68 -6.09 -24.58 -21.12
N VAL A 69 -6.83 -23.92 -20.23
CA VAL A 69 -8.07 -23.20 -20.55
C VAL A 69 -7.93 -21.80 -19.97
N SER A 70 -7.89 -20.79 -20.86
CA SER A 70 -7.61 -19.39 -20.51
C SER A 70 -8.89 -18.65 -20.12
N SER A 71 -8.76 -17.73 -19.17
CA SER A 71 -9.78 -16.69 -18.94
C SER A 71 -9.79 -15.70 -20.11
N PRO A 72 -10.96 -15.15 -20.51
CA PRO A 72 -11.02 -14.04 -21.45
C PRO A 72 -10.37 -12.75 -20.89
N ASN A 73 -10.13 -12.69 -19.58
CA ASN A 73 -9.48 -11.57 -18.91
C ASN A 73 -7.95 -11.72 -18.81
N ARG A 74 -7.37 -12.75 -19.43
CA ARG A 74 -5.93 -12.98 -19.46
C ARG A 74 -5.27 -12.16 -20.55
N LEU A 75 -4.09 -11.63 -20.24
CA LEU A 75 -3.17 -11.06 -21.22
C LEU A 75 -1.75 -11.57 -20.95
N GLU A 76 -0.85 -11.42 -21.93
CA GLU A 76 0.57 -11.70 -21.74
C GLU A 76 1.21 -10.57 -20.92
N PRO A 77 1.83 -10.87 -19.75
CA PRO A 77 2.46 -9.85 -18.92
C PRO A 77 3.48 -9.03 -19.70
N PRO A 78 3.35 -7.69 -19.78
CA PRO A 78 4.28 -6.87 -20.56
C PRO A 78 5.68 -6.78 -19.92
N CYS A 79 5.83 -7.08 -18.62
CA CYS A 79 7.13 -7.08 -17.97
C CYS A 79 7.85 -8.41 -18.19
N GLN A 80 9.01 -8.36 -18.85
CA GLN A 80 9.91 -9.50 -19.01
C GLN A 80 10.34 -10.18 -17.69
N PHE A 81 10.25 -9.45 -16.56
CA PHE A 81 10.61 -9.99 -15.25
C PHE A 81 9.42 -10.62 -14.51
N TYR A 82 8.20 -10.56 -15.03
CA TYR A 82 7.01 -11.05 -14.32
C TYR A 82 7.13 -12.54 -13.94
N GLY A 83 6.72 -12.89 -12.73
CA GLY A 83 6.83 -14.24 -12.16
C GLY A 83 8.20 -14.58 -11.58
N PHE A 84 9.29 -14.12 -12.21
CA PHE A 84 10.62 -14.19 -11.62
C PHE A 84 10.83 -13.10 -10.57
N CYS A 85 10.45 -11.87 -10.89
CA CYS A 85 10.14 -10.81 -9.95
C CYS A 85 8.67 -10.93 -9.54
N THR A 86 8.42 -10.99 -8.23
CA THR A 86 7.07 -11.10 -7.65
C THR A 86 6.58 -9.77 -7.09
N GLY A 87 7.11 -8.65 -7.57
CA GLY A 87 6.69 -7.30 -7.15
C GLY A 87 5.32 -6.90 -7.71
N CYS A 88 4.95 -7.45 -8.87
CA CYS A 88 3.61 -7.34 -9.44
C CYS A 88 2.94 -8.72 -9.40
N ASN A 89 1.64 -8.75 -9.07
CA ASN A 89 0.87 -9.99 -8.98
C ASN A 89 0.04 -10.25 -10.22
N TRP A 90 -0.49 -9.20 -10.86
CA TRP A 90 -1.61 -9.31 -11.79
C TRP A 90 -1.34 -8.72 -13.17
N GLN A 91 -0.07 -8.63 -13.58
CA GLN A 91 0.24 -8.16 -14.94
C GLN A 91 -0.29 -9.08 -16.03
N HIS A 92 -0.68 -10.32 -15.72
CA HIS A 92 -1.36 -11.23 -16.65
C HIS A 92 -2.87 -11.02 -16.75
N ILE A 93 -3.41 -10.01 -16.05
CA ILE A 93 -4.85 -9.75 -15.95
C ILE A 93 -5.16 -8.38 -16.58
N ILE A 94 -6.17 -8.32 -17.45
CA ILE A 94 -6.69 -7.07 -18.02
C ILE A 94 -7.11 -6.11 -16.88
N TYR A 95 -6.74 -4.85 -17.00
CA TYR A 95 -6.87 -3.86 -15.93
C TYR A 95 -8.28 -3.76 -15.34
N ASP A 96 -9.32 -3.71 -16.18
CA ASP A 96 -10.70 -3.63 -15.71
C ASP A 96 -11.12 -4.86 -14.89
N TYR A 97 -10.53 -6.03 -15.16
CA TYR A 97 -10.75 -7.21 -14.33
C TYR A 97 -9.93 -7.18 -13.04
N GLN A 98 -8.73 -6.58 -13.03
CA GLN A 98 -8.00 -6.32 -11.77
C GLN A 98 -8.85 -5.50 -10.81
N LEU A 99 -9.51 -4.45 -11.29
CA LEU A 99 -10.39 -3.59 -10.51
C LEU A 99 -11.55 -4.39 -9.90
N LYS A 100 -12.23 -5.22 -10.69
CA LYS A 100 -13.29 -6.12 -10.21
C LYS A 100 -12.80 -7.06 -9.12
N LEU A 101 -11.60 -7.63 -9.27
CA LEU A 101 -11.01 -8.51 -8.25
C LEU A 101 -10.72 -7.75 -6.95
N LYS A 102 -10.25 -6.49 -7.00
CA LYS A 102 -10.05 -5.66 -5.80
C LYS A 102 -11.36 -5.35 -5.07
N GLU A 103 -12.40 -5.02 -5.82
CA GLU A 103 -13.74 -4.80 -5.29
C GLU A 103 -14.26 -6.06 -4.58
N GLN A 104 -14.07 -7.24 -5.19
CA GLN A 104 -14.42 -8.53 -4.58
C GLN A 104 -13.64 -8.81 -3.29
N ILE A 105 -12.34 -8.52 -3.25
CA ILE A 105 -11.51 -8.69 -2.05
C ILE A 105 -12.06 -7.83 -0.90
N ILE A 106 -12.31 -6.54 -1.15
CA ILE A 106 -12.87 -5.66 -0.12
C ILE A 106 -14.24 -6.16 0.33
N PHE A 107 -15.13 -6.48 -0.62
CA PHE A 107 -16.47 -6.96 -0.31
C PHE A 107 -16.42 -8.21 0.59
N LYS A 108 -15.59 -9.19 0.25
CA LYS A 108 -15.43 -10.44 1.00
C LYS A 108 -14.91 -10.19 2.41
N GLU A 109 -13.83 -9.42 2.56
CA GLU A 109 -13.20 -9.17 3.86
C GLU A 109 -14.14 -8.37 4.78
N ILE A 110 -14.83 -7.35 4.25
CA ILE A 110 -15.83 -6.57 5.00
C ILE A 110 -17.01 -7.45 5.42
N LYS A 111 -17.58 -8.24 4.51
CA LYS A 111 -18.70 -9.16 4.81
C LYS A 111 -18.33 -10.28 5.79
N SER A 112 -17.05 -10.64 5.89
CA SER A 112 -16.59 -11.61 6.88
C SER A 112 -16.75 -11.14 8.33
N LYS A 113 -16.88 -9.83 8.54
CA LYS A 113 -16.98 -9.20 9.87
C LYS A 113 -18.26 -8.41 10.09
N ILE A 114 -18.85 -7.86 9.03
CA ILE A 114 -19.99 -6.96 9.13
C ILE A 114 -21.10 -7.47 8.22
N ASP A 115 -22.19 -7.94 8.84
CA ASP A 115 -23.31 -8.54 8.11
C ASP A 115 -24.25 -7.50 7.47
N SER A 116 -24.28 -6.28 8.03
CA SER A 116 -25.14 -5.20 7.54
C SER A 116 -24.83 -4.79 6.10
N GLN A 117 -25.83 -4.22 5.42
CA GLN A 117 -25.65 -3.66 4.10
C GLN A 117 -24.81 -2.39 4.18
N ILE A 118 -23.58 -2.46 3.65
CA ILE A 118 -22.66 -1.32 3.56
C ILE A 118 -22.61 -0.84 2.11
N ASN A 119 -22.66 0.48 1.93
CA ASN A 119 -22.44 1.12 0.64
C ASN A 119 -20.95 1.07 0.26
N ILE A 120 -20.53 0.01 -0.43
CA ILE A 120 -19.20 -0.08 -1.03
C ILE A 120 -19.29 0.52 -2.45
N LYS A 121 -18.65 1.66 -2.66
CA LYS A 121 -18.64 2.36 -3.96
C LYS A 121 -17.76 1.63 -4.96
N LYS A 122 -17.94 1.94 -6.25
CA LYS A 122 -17.05 1.50 -7.32
C LYS A 122 -15.63 1.99 -7.09
N ILE A 123 -14.63 1.14 -7.38
CA ILE A 123 -13.22 1.49 -7.22
C ILE A 123 -12.81 2.66 -8.13
N ILE A 124 -12.07 3.61 -7.57
CA ILE A 124 -11.45 4.70 -8.31
C ILE A 124 -10.20 4.18 -9.00
N LYS A 125 -10.20 4.24 -10.33
CA LYS A 125 -9.10 3.78 -11.18
C LYS A 125 -7.84 4.64 -10.99
N SER A 126 -6.67 4.05 -11.18
CA SER A 126 -5.43 4.81 -11.31
C SER A 126 -5.37 5.52 -12.66
N LYS A 127 -4.89 6.77 -12.64
CA LYS A 127 -4.57 7.53 -13.85
C LYS A 127 -3.49 6.83 -14.69
N LYS A 128 -2.55 6.14 -14.04
CA LYS A 128 -1.44 5.42 -14.67
C LYS A 128 -1.38 3.98 -14.14
N GLN A 129 -1.37 3.00 -15.04
CA GLN A 129 -1.18 1.58 -14.67
C GLN A 129 0.31 1.21 -14.53
N PHE A 130 1.17 1.93 -15.24
CA PHE A 130 2.62 1.80 -15.25
C PHE A 130 3.27 3.16 -14.99
N LYS A 131 4.54 3.17 -14.60
CA LYS A 131 5.32 4.39 -14.33
C LYS A 131 4.68 5.32 -13.29
N TYR A 132 3.94 4.76 -12.33
CA TYR A 132 3.28 5.53 -11.27
C TYR A 132 4.09 5.54 -9.97
N ARG A 133 4.98 4.54 -9.78
CA ARG A 133 5.65 4.30 -8.50
C ARG A 133 6.90 5.17 -8.36
N ASN A 134 6.88 6.06 -7.38
CA ASN A 134 7.94 7.04 -7.07
C ASN A 134 8.99 6.54 -6.05
N HIS A 135 8.87 5.30 -5.54
CA HIS A 135 9.80 4.71 -4.56
C HIS A 135 10.11 3.23 -4.82
N GLY A 136 11.38 2.89 -5.00
CA GLY A 136 11.88 1.51 -5.05
C GLY A 136 12.83 1.18 -3.90
N ARG A 137 12.70 -0.01 -3.32
CA ARG A 137 13.66 -0.61 -2.38
C ARG A 137 14.16 -1.92 -2.96
N PHE A 138 15.46 -2.03 -3.20
CA PHE A 138 16.10 -3.11 -3.91
C PHE A 138 17.11 -3.82 -3.01
N THR A 139 17.29 -5.11 -3.27
CA THR A 139 18.41 -5.89 -2.76
C THR A 139 19.59 -5.78 -3.72
N ILE A 140 20.79 -5.65 -3.18
CA ILE A 140 22.04 -5.63 -3.96
C ILE A 140 22.85 -6.91 -3.66
N ARG A 141 23.43 -7.50 -4.71
CA ARG A 141 24.42 -8.58 -4.60
C ARG A 141 25.83 -8.00 -4.49
N ARG A 142 26.80 -8.79 -4.02
CA ARG A 142 28.21 -8.36 -3.87
C ARG A 142 28.86 -7.87 -5.17
N ASN A 143 28.40 -8.38 -6.32
CA ASN A 143 28.83 -7.92 -7.65
C ASN A 143 28.09 -6.65 -8.12
N GLY A 144 27.30 -6.01 -7.25
CA GLY A 144 26.56 -4.79 -7.55
C GLY A 144 25.25 -4.98 -8.33
N GLN A 145 24.84 -6.21 -8.64
CA GLN A 145 23.55 -6.44 -9.31
C GLN A 145 22.39 -5.96 -8.44
N ILE A 146 21.46 -5.23 -9.04
CA ILE A 146 20.28 -4.68 -8.36
C ILE A 146 19.07 -5.56 -8.68
N GLY A 147 18.27 -5.85 -7.66
CA GLY A 147 17.17 -6.79 -7.82
C GLY A 147 16.20 -6.85 -6.66
N PHE A 148 15.31 -7.82 -6.75
CA PHE A 148 14.41 -8.20 -5.67
C PHE A 148 14.67 -9.63 -5.24
N ILE A 149 14.16 -10.01 -4.07
CA ILE A 149 14.08 -11.42 -3.69
C ILE A 149 12.68 -11.92 -4.04
N ASN A 150 12.60 -12.93 -4.90
CA ASN A 150 11.33 -13.57 -5.23
C ASN A 150 10.66 -14.08 -3.94
N LYS A 151 9.42 -13.65 -3.68
CA LYS A 151 8.68 -13.93 -2.43
C LYS A 151 8.57 -15.44 -2.16
N VAL A 152 8.55 -16.24 -3.22
CA VAL A 152 8.28 -17.67 -3.21
C VAL A 152 9.58 -18.45 -3.17
N THR A 153 10.34 -18.37 -4.26
CA THR A 153 11.52 -19.21 -4.48
C THR A 153 12.72 -18.73 -3.67
N LYS A 154 12.64 -17.52 -3.09
CA LYS A 154 13.73 -16.82 -2.40
C LYS A 154 14.96 -16.59 -3.28
N LYS A 155 14.85 -16.80 -4.59
CA LYS A 155 15.89 -16.51 -5.55
C LYS A 155 15.98 -15.01 -5.78
N PHE A 156 17.19 -14.54 -6.04
CA PHE A 156 17.44 -13.17 -6.43
C PHE A 156 17.02 -12.96 -7.87
N ALA A 157 16.15 -11.97 -8.08
CA ALA A 157 15.69 -11.53 -9.37
C ALA A 157 16.37 -10.21 -9.73
N ALA A 158 17.44 -10.30 -10.53
CA ALA A 158 18.10 -9.14 -11.09
C ALA A 158 17.11 -8.37 -11.99
N VAL A 159 17.03 -7.06 -11.80
CA VAL A 159 16.13 -6.18 -12.55
C VAL A 159 16.87 -4.91 -12.95
N ASN A 160 17.02 -4.71 -14.26
CA ASN A 160 17.61 -3.47 -14.79
C ASN A 160 16.54 -2.42 -15.16
N HIS A 161 15.26 -2.78 -15.02
CA HIS A 161 14.10 -1.97 -15.37
C HIS A 161 12.84 -2.49 -14.67
N CYS A 162 11.89 -1.61 -14.36
CA CYS A 162 10.61 -1.96 -13.74
C CYS A 162 9.48 -1.10 -14.32
N LEU A 163 8.49 -1.73 -14.97
CA LEU A 163 7.42 -1.01 -15.68
C LEU A 163 6.54 -0.16 -14.77
N ILE A 164 6.35 -0.53 -13.50
CA ILE A 164 5.51 0.25 -12.59
C ILE A 164 6.26 1.45 -12.00
N MET A 165 7.60 1.45 -11.99
CA MET A 165 8.42 2.53 -11.46
C MET A 165 8.54 3.66 -12.48
N ASN A 166 8.59 4.90 -12.01
CA ASN A 166 8.72 6.04 -12.91
C ASN A 166 10.07 6.05 -13.65
N ASN A 167 10.14 6.85 -14.71
CA ASN A 167 11.31 6.88 -15.61
C ASN A 167 12.59 7.29 -14.88
N LYS A 168 12.50 8.16 -13.87
CA LYS A 168 13.65 8.62 -13.08
C LYS A 168 14.27 7.47 -12.29
N ILE A 169 13.46 6.66 -11.59
CA ILE A 169 13.96 5.46 -10.91
C ILE A 169 14.65 4.52 -11.89
N ASN A 170 14.00 4.20 -13.02
CA ASN A 170 14.56 3.32 -14.03
C ASN A 170 15.91 3.82 -14.59
N LYS A 171 16.03 5.13 -14.79
CA LYS A 171 17.30 5.80 -15.17
C LYS A 171 18.37 5.60 -14.09
N TYR A 172 18.02 5.72 -12.81
CA TYR A 172 18.97 5.55 -11.71
C TYR A 172 19.39 4.09 -11.50
N ILE A 173 18.47 3.12 -11.60
CA ILE A 173 18.80 1.68 -11.57
C ILE A 173 19.87 1.38 -12.62
N LYS A 174 19.63 1.77 -13.88
CA LYS A 174 20.56 1.50 -14.99
C LYS A 174 21.96 2.10 -14.76
N LYS A 175 22.04 3.27 -14.13
CA LYS A 175 23.32 3.95 -13.83
C LYS A 175 24.05 3.39 -12.60
N LEU A 176 23.37 2.63 -11.75
CA LEU A 176 23.92 2.07 -10.51
C LEU A 176 24.21 0.56 -10.60
N GLU A 177 23.66 -0.10 -11.63
CA GLU A 177 23.84 -1.54 -11.87
C GLU A 177 25.32 -1.93 -11.88
N ASN A 178 25.67 -2.97 -11.13
CA ASN A 178 27.03 -3.50 -10.96
C ASN A 178 28.03 -2.58 -10.24
N LEU A 179 27.63 -1.37 -9.83
CA LEU A 179 28.50 -0.41 -9.13
C LEU A 179 28.27 -0.34 -7.62
N THR A 180 27.18 -0.94 -7.13
CA THR A 180 26.68 -0.74 -5.75
C THR A 180 27.00 -1.88 -4.77
N GLY A 181 27.95 -2.77 -5.12
CA GLY A 181 28.26 -4.00 -4.38
C GLY A 181 28.75 -3.82 -2.92
N GLU A 182 29.07 -2.59 -2.52
CA GLU A 182 29.45 -2.22 -1.14
C GLU A 182 28.25 -2.09 -0.17
N SER A 183 27.01 -2.16 -0.67
CA SER A 183 25.79 -2.25 0.14
C SER A 183 25.00 -3.51 -0.19
N SER A 184 24.13 -3.94 0.72
CA SER A 184 23.16 -5.02 0.47
C SER A 184 21.77 -4.50 0.11
N GLN A 185 21.50 -3.20 0.30
CA GLN A 185 20.20 -2.57 0.09
C GLN A 185 20.34 -1.22 -0.62
N LEU A 186 19.36 -0.90 -1.45
CA LEU A 186 19.28 0.37 -2.18
C LEU A 186 17.86 0.90 -2.13
N SER A 187 17.69 2.15 -1.72
CA SER A 187 16.42 2.87 -1.78
C SER A 187 16.56 4.02 -2.77
N ILE A 188 15.69 4.06 -3.77
CA ILE A 188 15.60 5.14 -4.73
C ILE A 188 14.19 5.73 -4.63
N ARG A 189 14.10 7.00 -4.26
CA ARG A 189 12.90 7.82 -4.42
C ARG A 189 13.15 8.84 -5.51
N ALA A 190 12.19 9.01 -6.41
CA ALA A 190 12.27 10.04 -7.42
C ALA A 190 10.90 10.66 -7.59
N SER A 191 10.85 11.97 -7.38
CA SER A 191 9.65 12.78 -7.50
C SER A 191 8.99 12.61 -8.87
N GLU A 192 7.67 12.54 -8.91
CA GLU A 192 6.93 12.57 -10.16
C GLU A 192 6.86 14.00 -10.71
N ASN A 193 6.61 14.98 -9.84
CA ASN A 193 6.26 16.34 -10.23
C ASN A 193 7.43 17.34 -10.19
N THR A 194 8.50 17.03 -9.46
CA THR A 194 9.71 17.88 -9.36
C THR A 194 10.97 17.14 -9.85
N ASN A 195 12.11 17.82 -9.98
CA ASN A 195 13.37 17.17 -10.38
C ASN A 195 14.17 16.54 -9.22
N THR A 196 13.62 16.54 -8.00
CA THR A 196 14.32 16.01 -6.83
C THR A 196 14.22 14.50 -6.71
N PHE A 197 15.24 13.91 -6.08
CA PHE A 197 15.36 12.48 -5.89
C PHE A 197 16.22 12.20 -4.66
N LEU A 198 16.13 10.97 -4.15
CA LEU A 198 16.91 10.47 -3.02
C LEU A 198 17.40 9.07 -3.35
N ILE A 199 18.71 8.85 -3.21
CA ILE A 199 19.35 7.54 -3.36
C ILE A 199 20.09 7.25 -2.06
N GLN A 200 19.75 6.14 -1.40
CA GLN A 200 20.36 5.70 -0.15
C GLN A 200 20.77 4.21 -0.26
N PRO A 201 21.91 3.81 0.32
CA PRO A 201 22.85 4.60 1.12
C PRO A 201 23.70 5.57 0.28
N LYS A 202 24.61 6.30 0.94
CA LYS A 202 25.74 6.96 0.28
C LYS A 202 26.73 5.89 -0.17
N PHE A 203 27.08 5.91 -1.46
CA PHE A 203 28.10 5.04 -2.03
C PHE A 203 29.45 5.78 -2.12
N LYS A 204 30.55 5.05 -1.93
CA LYS A 204 31.95 5.52 -2.04
C LYS A 204 32.58 5.18 -3.39
N ASN A 205 31.99 4.27 -4.17
CA ASN A 205 32.50 3.88 -5.49
C ASN A 205 32.65 5.13 -6.41
N PRO A 206 33.87 5.46 -6.88
CA PRO A 206 34.13 6.65 -7.69
C PRO A 206 33.50 6.62 -9.08
N ASP A 207 33.09 5.45 -9.57
CA ASP A 207 32.42 5.30 -10.87
C ASP A 207 30.95 5.72 -10.81
N ILE A 208 30.37 5.83 -9.60
CA ILE A 208 29.01 6.34 -9.42
C ILE A 208 29.03 7.86 -9.57
N LYS A 209 28.67 8.35 -10.77
CA LYS A 209 28.61 9.79 -11.09
C LYS A 209 27.31 10.49 -10.66
N ILE A 210 26.38 9.77 -10.01
CA ILE A 210 25.14 10.36 -9.50
C ILE A 210 25.31 10.63 -8.00
N LYS A 211 24.76 11.75 -7.52
CA LYS A 211 24.69 12.05 -6.10
C LYS A 211 23.91 10.95 -5.35
N THR A 212 24.51 10.42 -4.29
CA THR A 212 23.89 9.45 -3.38
C THR A 212 24.06 9.92 -1.93
N GLY A 213 23.28 9.38 -1.00
CA GLY A 213 23.30 9.76 0.40
C GLY A 213 22.45 10.99 0.74
N GLN A 214 21.55 11.45 -0.14
CA GLN A 214 20.63 12.55 0.18
C GLN A 214 19.74 12.19 1.37
N LYS A 215 19.60 13.11 2.34
CA LYS A 215 18.77 12.87 3.53
C LYS A 215 17.26 12.93 3.23
N HIS A 216 16.87 13.81 2.32
CA HIS A 216 15.49 14.02 1.88
C HIS A 216 15.42 14.25 0.36
N TYR A 217 14.20 14.15 -0.17
CA TYR A 217 13.81 14.68 -1.47
C TYR A 217 12.51 15.46 -1.30
N THR A 218 12.15 16.21 -2.33
CA THR A 218 10.88 16.93 -2.40
C THR A 218 9.92 16.23 -3.37
N GLU A 219 8.63 16.24 -3.08
CA GLU A 219 7.56 15.95 -4.03
C GLU A 219 6.54 17.09 -3.98
N GLU A 220 5.80 17.30 -5.07
CA GLU A 220 4.74 18.30 -5.14
C GLU A 220 3.40 17.60 -5.34
N ILE A 221 2.38 17.94 -4.56
CA ILE A 221 1.02 17.39 -4.72
C ILE A 221 0.03 18.55 -4.62
N SER A 222 -0.82 18.71 -5.65
CA SER A 222 -1.57 19.97 -5.82
C SER A 222 -0.59 21.16 -5.75
N ASP A 223 -0.87 22.18 -4.94
CA ASP A 223 -0.03 23.38 -4.79
C ASP A 223 0.94 23.31 -3.59
N TYR A 224 1.13 22.12 -3.00
CA TYR A 224 1.96 21.94 -1.80
C TYR A 224 3.23 21.17 -2.08
N GLU A 225 4.32 21.69 -1.51
CA GLU A 225 5.62 21.03 -1.49
C GLU A 225 5.78 20.17 -0.24
N PHE A 226 6.19 18.91 -0.42
CA PHE A 226 6.49 17.97 0.65
C PHE A 226 7.96 17.60 0.63
N GLN A 227 8.70 18.00 1.66
CA GLN A 227 9.99 17.39 1.98
C GLN A 227 9.74 16.04 2.66
N ILE A 228 10.43 15.00 2.17
CA ILE A 228 10.36 13.65 2.72
C ILE A 228 11.76 13.09 2.93
N SER A 229 12.09 12.79 4.18
CA SER A 229 13.33 12.13 4.55
C SER A 229 13.32 10.63 4.20
N SER A 230 14.51 10.04 4.03
CA SER A 230 14.66 8.60 3.70
C SER A 230 13.81 7.64 4.56
N PRO A 231 13.78 7.75 5.91
CA PRO A 231 12.97 6.85 6.75
C PRO A 231 11.47 7.15 6.72
N SER A 232 11.06 8.37 6.36
CA SER A 232 9.68 8.83 6.42
C SER A 232 8.81 8.16 5.35
N PHE A 233 7.58 7.81 5.70
CA PHE A 233 6.62 7.26 4.75
C PHE A 233 6.06 8.37 3.85
N PHE A 234 5.80 8.03 2.59
CA PHE A 234 5.05 8.86 1.66
C PHE A 234 4.36 7.95 0.64
N GLN A 235 3.19 8.37 0.17
CA GLN A 235 2.40 7.59 -0.77
C GLN A 235 3.14 7.44 -2.10
N ILE A 236 3.14 6.22 -2.65
CA ILE A 236 4.03 5.88 -3.76
C ILE A 236 3.51 6.32 -5.15
N ASN A 237 2.26 6.76 -5.22
CA ASN A 237 1.54 7.08 -6.45
C ASN A 237 0.95 8.48 -6.30
N SER A 238 1.74 9.48 -6.66
CA SER A 238 1.42 10.90 -6.46
C SER A 238 0.06 11.30 -7.06
N HIS A 239 -0.29 10.77 -8.24
CA HIS A 239 -1.59 11.05 -8.89
C HIS A 239 -2.80 10.51 -8.11
N GLN A 240 -2.63 9.45 -7.31
CA GLN A 240 -3.73 8.93 -6.51
C GLN A 240 -3.92 9.70 -5.20
N ILE A 241 -2.90 10.41 -4.71
CA ILE A 241 -3.04 11.26 -3.52
C ILE A 241 -4.10 12.35 -3.76
N GLU A 242 -4.12 12.94 -4.97
CA GLU A 242 -5.16 13.91 -5.37
C GLU A 242 -6.56 13.28 -5.41
N ASN A 243 -6.69 12.08 -5.95
CA ASN A 243 -7.96 11.34 -5.92
C ASN A 243 -8.41 11.04 -4.49
N MET A 244 -7.47 10.70 -3.59
CA MET A 244 -7.76 10.50 -2.17
C MET A 244 -8.25 11.80 -1.52
N LYS A 245 -7.55 12.94 -1.70
CA LYS A 245 -7.99 14.27 -1.25
C LYS A 245 -9.42 14.55 -1.72
N ASN A 246 -9.68 14.44 -3.02
CA ASN A 246 -11.00 14.72 -3.61
C ASN A 246 -12.08 13.78 -3.06
N THR A 247 -11.74 12.51 -2.85
CA THR A 247 -12.65 11.54 -2.23
C THR A 247 -13.01 11.95 -0.81
N ILE A 248 -12.03 12.31 0.01
CA ILE A 248 -12.24 12.77 1.39
C ILE A 248 -13.14 14.01 1.42
N LEU A 249 -12.83 15.02 0.60
CA LEU A 249 -13.63 16.24 0.48
C LEU A 249 -15.08 15.94 0.08
N SER A 250 -15.30 15.03 -0.87
CA SER A 250 -16.65 14.62 -1.28
C SER A 250 -17.44 13.94 -0.16
N LEU A 251 -16.75 13.20 0.73
CA LEU A 251 -17.36 12.46 1.84
C LEU A 251 -17.76 13.39 2.99
N ILE A 252 -16.93 14.38 3.31
CA ILE A 252 -17.16 15.28 4.44
C ILE A 252 -18.07 16.48 4.11
N LYS A 253 -18.42 16.67 2.83
CA LYS A 253 -19.27 17.76 2.29
C LYS A 253 -18.71 19.15 2.61
N THR A 254 -18.10 19.79 1.61
CA THR A 254 -17.12 20.89 1.66
C THR A 254 -17.64 22.26 2.13
N ASN A 255 -18.09 22.37 3.37
CA ASN A 255 -18.15 23.66 4.09
C ASN A 255 -16.94 23.77 5.02
N LYS A 256 -16.44 24.99 5.27
CA LYS A 256 -15.35 25.22 6.22
C LYS A 256 -15.73 24.65 7.59
N LYS A 257 -14.96 23.67 8.08
CA LYS A 257 -15.16 23.02 9.38
C LYS A 257 -14.21 23.61 10.42
N LYS A 258 -14.41 23.36 11.71
CA LYS A 258 -13.59 23.96 12.77
C LYS A 258 -12.28 23.19 12.95
N LEU A 259 -12.35 21.88 13.17
CA LEU A 259 -11.18 21.11 13.58
C LEU A 259 -11.05 19.76 12.85
N LEU A 260 -9.89 19.59 12.20
CA LEU A 260 -9.39 18.31 11.70
C LEU A 260 -8.31 17.78 12.65
N VAL A 261 -8.41 16.50 13.01
CA VAL A 261 -7.29 15.74 13.61
C VAL A 261 -6.79 14.72 12.59
N ASP A 262 -5.53 14.83 12.19
CA ASP A 262 -4.84 13.90 11.30
C ASP A 262 -4.01 12.93 12.16
N ALA A 263 -4.57 11.75 12.45
CA ALA A 263 -3.91 10.72 13.24
C ALA A 263 -3.02 9.85 12.35
N TYR A 264 -1.84 9.49 12.85
CA TYR A 264 -0.78 8.85 12.04
C TYR A 264 -0.36 9.74 10.86
N SER A 265 -0.29 11.04 11.10
CA SER A 265 -0.15 12.06 10.05
C SER A 265 1.13 11.94 9.20
N GLY A 266 2.14 11.20 9.65
CA GLY A 266 3.40 11.05 8.94
C GLY A 266 4.07 12.40 8.70
N VAL A 267 4.28 12.73 7.42
CA VAL A 267 4.85 14.03 7.01
C VAL A 267 3.81 15.15 6.88
N GLY A 268 2.57 14.89 7.32
CA GLY A 268 1.44 15.82 7.30
C GLY A 268 0.60 15.80 6.03
N THR A 269 0.67 14.73 5.22
CA THR A 269 0.11 14.72 3.86
C THR A 269 -1.36 15.12 3.79
N PHE A 270 -2.25 14.46 4.54
CA PHE A 270 -3.68 14.77 4.45
C PHE A 270 -4.05 16.04 5.21
N GLY A 271 -3.46 16.29 6.38
CA GLY A 271 -3.67 17.54 7.10
C GLY A 271 -3.30 18.77 6.27
N ILE A 272 -2.21 18.71 5.48
CA ILE A 272 -1.78 19.78 4.57
C ILE A 272 -2.77 19.92 3.42
N LEU A 273 -3.09 18.83 2.73
CA LEU A 273 -3.97 18.87 1.56
C LEU A 273 -5.40 19.31 1.88
N LEU A 274 -5.80 19.23 3.15
CA LEU A 274 -7.13 19.59 3.62
C LEU A 274 -7.14 20.88 4.46
N SER A 275 -5.99 21.51 4.72
CA SER A 275 -5.89 22.60 5.69
C SER A 275 -6.78 23.79 5.38
N GLU A 276 -6.99 24.11 4.10
CA GLU A 276 -7.84 25.23 3.67
C GLU A 276 -9.33 25.04 4.01
N TYR A 277 -9.76 23.79 4.23
CA TYR A 277 -11.15 23.44 4.52
C TYR A 277 -11.46 23.42 6.03
N PHE A 278 -10.46 23.70 6.87
CA PHE A 278 -10.60 23.69 8.33
C PHE A 278 -10.05 24.99 8.95
N GLU A 279 -10.67 25.46 10.02
CA GLU A 279 -10.11 26.57 10.80
C GLU A 279 -8.82 26.18 11.52
N LYS A 280 -8.71 24.91 11.93
CA LYS A 280 -7.54 24.35 12.61
C LYS A 280 -7.31 22.89 12.21
N VAL A 281 -6.04 22.54 12.02
CA VAL A 281 -5.57 21.16 11.79
C VAL A 281 -4.59 20.78 12.89
N ILE A 282 -4.77 19.59 13.46
CA ILE A 282 -3.82 18.99 14.41
C ILE A 282 -3.37 17.66 13.84
N GLY A 283 -2.09 17.55 13.48
CA GLY A 283 -1.47 16.28 13.13
C GLY A 283 -0.85 15.62 14.36
N VAL A 284 -0.93 14.29 14.45
CA VAL A 284 -0.27 13.49 15.48
C VAL A 284 0.59 12.41 14.83
N GLU A 285 1.85 12.32 15.24
CA GLU A 285 2.81 11.36 14.68
C GLU A 285 3.84 10.93 15.74
N GLN A 286 4.25 9.66 15.75
CA GLN A 286 5.23 9.12 16.69
C GLN A 286 6.66 9.16 16.13
N SER A 287 6.83 9.03 14.82
CA SER A 287 8.11 9.04 14.13
C SER A 287 8.72 10.44 14.17
N SER A 288 9.79 10.59 14.94
CA SER A 288 10.55 11.85 15.03
C SER A 288 11.02 12.36 13.67
N SER A 289 11.42 11.45 12.77
CA SER A 289 11.82 11.81 11.40
C SER A 289 10.65 12.37 10.57
N ALA A 290 9.46 11.79 10.70
CA ALA A 290 8.29 12.26 9.97
C ALA A 290 7.75 13.57 10.56
N VAL A 291 7.78 13.74 11.90
CA VAL A 291 7.49 15.02 12.57
C VAL A 291 8.45 16.12 12.13
N SER A 292 9.74 15.81 11.98
CA SER A 292 10.73 16.79 11.50
C SER A 292 10.42 17.25 10.07
N ASP A 293 10.04 16.32 9.19
CA ASP A 293 9.60 16.66 7.84
C ASP A 293 8.29 17.46 7.86
N ALA A 294 7.30 17.04 8.65
CA ALA A 294 6.02 17.72 8.79
C ALA A 294 6.19 19.18 9.25
N LYS A 295 7.07 19.44 10.23
CA LYS A 295 7.37 20.80 10.69
C LYS A 295 7.87 21.71 9.57
N ILE A 296 8.67 21.18 8.64
CA ILE A 296 9.14 21.91 7.47
C ILE A 296 7.98 22.12 6.49
N ASN A 297 7.22 21.06 6.21
CA ASN A 297 6.12 21.10 5.24
C ASN A 297 4.97 22.05 5.64
N ILE A 298 4.74 22.24 6.94
CA ILE A 298 3.68 23.12 7.45
C ILE A 298 4.12 24.58 7.68
N THR A 299 5.37 24.95 7.34
CA THR A 299 5.91 26.30 7.62
C THR A 299 5.00 27.42 7.10
N ASN A 300 4.37 27.20 5.94
CA ASN A 300 3.47 28.18 5.30
C ASN A 300 1.98 27.87 5.52
N ILE A 301 1.65 27.03 6.51
CA ILE A 301 0.28 26.57 6.80
C ILE A 301 -0.04 26.92 8.27
N PRO A 302 -0.40 28.18 8.55
CA PRO A 302 -0.44 28.72 9.92
C PRO A 302 -1.53 28.07 10.80
N ASN A 303 -2.53 27.44 10.19
CA ASN A 303 -3.59 26.73 10.91
C ASN A 303 -3.27 25.26 11.19
N TYR A 304 -2.11 24.74 10.78
CA TYR A 304 -1.68 23.37 11.07
C TYR A 304 -0.69 23.36 12.24
N LYS A 305 -1.00 22.60 13.30
CA LYS A 305 -0.03 22.19 14.33
C LYS A 305 0.29 20.68 14.27
N ILE A 306 1.57 20.32 14.27
CA ILE A 306 2.03 18.92 14.41
C ILE A 306 2.44 18.63 15.86
N LEU A 307 1.98 17.52 16.41
CA LEU A 307 2.30 17.03 17.76
C LEU A 307 3.02 15.69 17.65
N ILE A 308 4.08 15.52 18.46
CA ILE A 308 4.73 14.22 18.63
C ILE A 308 4.05 13.47 19.76
N GLY A 309 3.56 12.26 19.49
CA GLY A 309 2.86 11.46 20.51
C GLY A 309 1.93 10.41 19.94
N ASN A 310 1.16 9.78 20.82
CA ASN A 310 0.15 8.79 20.45
C ASN A 310 -1.17 9.50 20.10
N SER A 311 -1.85 9.01 19.06
CA SER A 311 -3.09 9.63 18.59
C SER A 311 -4.21 9.52 19.62
N GLU A 312 -4.26 8.42 20.37
CA GLU A 312 -5.28 8.18 21.40
C GLU A 312 -5.21 9.16 22.57
N ASP A 313 -4.00 9.64 22.92
CA ASP A 313 -3.77 10.54 24.03
C ASP A 313 -4.18 11.97 23.63
N VAL A 314 -3.73 12.41 22.44
CA VAL A 314 -4.08 13.73 21.90
C VAL A 314 -5.59 13.89 21.71
N ILE A 315 -6.27 12.88 21.16
CA ILE A 315 -7.72 12.95 20.91
C ILE A 315 -8.50 13.13 22.22
N LYS A 316 -8.06 12.52 23.33
CA LYS A 316 -8.71 12.67 24.65
C LYS A 316 -8.53 14.06 25.26
N GLU A 317 -7.39 14.69 25.01
CA GLU A 317 -7.04 16.00 25.59
C GLU A 317 -7.76 17.17 24.89
N ILE A 318 -8.24 16.97 23.66
CA ILE A 318 -8.94 18.00 22.90
C ILE A 318 -10.36 18.19 23.47
N LYS A 319 -10.56 19.30 24.20
CA LYS A 319 -11.87 19.67 24.77
C LYS A 319 -12.84 20.28 23.76
N SER A 320 -12.34 20.84 22.66
CA SER A 320 -13.16 21.41 21.60
C SER A 320 -13.76 20.30 20.73
N LYS A 321 -14.93 20.55 20.15
CA LYS A 321 -15.52 19.64 19.18
C LYS A 321 -14.57 19.36 18.01
N ILE A 322 -14.33 18.08 17.71
CA ILE A 322 -13.59 17.62 16.52
C ILE A 322 -14.62 17.29 15.44
N ASP A 323 -14.53 17.95 14.29
CA ASP A 323 -15.46 17.70 13.18
C ASP A 323 -15.07 16.46 12.36
N VAL A 324 -13.76 16.24 12.18
CA VAL A 324 -13.22 15.13 11.40
C VAL A 324 -11.94 14.60 12.05
N VAL A 325 -11.85 13.28 12.17
CA VAL A 325 -10.59 12.56 12.41
C VAL A 325 -10.21 11.77 11.16
N ILE A 326 -8.99 11.93 10.67
CA ILE A 326 -8.41 11.04 9.65
C ILE A 326 -7.58 9.99 10.36
N LEU A 327 -7.74 8.74 9.95
CA LEU A 327 -6.94 7.59 10.37
C LEU A 327 -6.24 7.02 9.13
N ASP A 328 -4.91 7.09 9.06
CA ASP A 328 -4.12 6.41 8.02
C ASP A 328 -3.07 5.48 8.66
N PRO A 329 -3.50 4.40 9.34
CA PRO A 329 -2.58 3.50 10.04
C PRO A 329 -1.78 2.63 9.05
N SER A 330 -0.72 2.01 9.58
CA SER A 330 -0.01 0.94 8.86
C SER A 330 -0.92 -0.28 8.60
N ARG A 331 -0.40 -1.29 7.88
CA ARG A 331 -1.07 -2.58 7.63
C ARG A 331 -1.53 -3.36 8.88
N LYS A 332 -1.14 -2.94 10.09
CA LYS A 332 -1.64 -3.53 11.34
C LYS A 332 -3.04 -3.01 11.73
N GLY A 333 -3.53 -1.96 11.08
CA GLY A 333 -4.71 -1.21 11.49
C GLY A 333 -4.43 -0.28 12.68
N CYS A 334 -5.48 0.30 13.24
CA CYS A 334 -5.41 1.16 14.42
C CYS A 334 -5.10 0.35 15.67
N ASP A 335 -4.45 0.99 16.63
CA ASP A 335 -4.30 0.45 17.98
C ASP A 335 -5.67 0.41 18.68
N GLU A 336 -5.95 -0.65 19.44
CA GLU A 336 -7.23 -0.79 20.17
C GLU A 336 -7.50 0.39 21.11
N LYS A 337 -6.45 0.95 21.73
CA LYS A 337 -6.55 2.14 22.58
C LYS A 337 -7.12 3.35 21.83
N LEU A 338 -6.76 3.52 20.56
CA LEU A 338 -7.28 4.59 19.71
C LEU A 338 -8.74 4.35 19.36
N LEU A 339 -9.10 3.12 18.99
CA LEU A 339 -10.49 2.75 18.72
C LEU A 339 -11.36 3.01 19.95
N ASN A 340 -10.93 2.57 21.14
CA ASN A 340 -11.62 2.79 22.41
C ASN A 340 -11.70 4.28 22.79
N SER A 341 -10.67 5.07 22.42
CA SER A 341 -10.67 6.52 22.62
C SER A 341 -11.76 7.19 21.78
N LEU A 342 -11.87 6.81 20.51
CA LEU A 342 -12.87 7.32 19.57
C LEU A 342 -14.29 6.91 19.93
N THR A 343 -14.49 5.80 20.66
CA THR A 343 -15.82 5.39 21.13
C THR A 343 -16.18 6.03 22.47
N SER A 344 -15.20 6.27 23.34
CA SER A 344 -15.41 7.02 24.59
C SER A 344 -15.61 8.53 24.36
N HIS A 345 -14.92 9.10 23.36
CA HIS A 345 -14.96 10.51 22.99
C HIS A 345 -15.34 10.62 21.50
N PRO A 346 -16.63 10.46 21.16
CA PRO A 346 -17.03 10.39 19.77
C PRO A 346 -16.84 11.71 19.02
N VAL A 347 -16.44 11.60 17.75
CA VAL A 347 -16.29 12.71 16.81
C VAL A 347 -17.34 12.62 15.71
N ASP A 348 -17.67 13.73 15.06
CA ASP A 348 -18.77 13.75 14.07
C ASP A 348 -18.51 12.81 12.89
N ASN A 349 -17.28 12.83 12.36
CA ASN A 349 -16.88 12.05 11.20
C ASN A 349 -15.50 11.42 11.41
N ILE A 350 -15.37 10.15 11.06
CA ILE A 350 -14.07 9.48 10.91
C ILE A 350 -13.87 9.16 9.44
N ILE A 351 -12.72 9.52 8.92
CA ILE A 351 -12.21 9.11 7.62
C ILE A 351 -11.10 8.09 7.86
N TYR A 352 -11.40 6.81 7.64
CA TYR A 352 -10.43 5.73 7.79
C TYR A 352 -9.87 5.38 6.41
N ILE A 353 -8.58 5.63 6.21
CA ILE A 353 -7.77 5.26 5.05
C ILE A 353 -7.04 3.94 5.36
N SER A 354 -7.18 2.93 4.51
CA SER A 354 -6.53 1.63 4.73
C SER A 354 -6.13 0.92 3.45
N CYS A 355 -4.90 0.38 3.48
CA CYS A 355 -4.33 -0.47 2.45
C CYS A 355 -4.48 -1.99 2.72
N GLU A 356 -5.10 -2.37 3.85
CA GLU A 356 -5.29 -3.76 4.28
C GLU A 356 -6.77 -4.02 4.64
N PRO A 357 -7.56 -4.60 3.71
CA PRO A 357 -8.98 -4.83 3.90
C PRO A 357 -9.32 -5.67 5.14
N LYS A 358 -8.48 -6.63 5.50
CA LYS A 358 -8.75 -7.52 6.64
C LYS A 358 -8.67 -6.78 7.98
N THR A 359 -7.65 -5.95 8.19
CA THR A 359 -7.53 -5.15 9.41
C THR A 359 -8.53 -4.01 9.42
N LEU A 360 -8.86 -3.45 8.26
CA LEU A 360 -9.98 -2.51 8.15
C LEU A 360 -11.29 -3.15 8.64
N ALA A 361 -11.63 -4.35 8.15
CA ALA A 361 -12.85 -5.04 8.56
C ALA A 361 -12.93 -5.27 10.08
N ARG A 362 -11.81 -5.65 10.71
CA ARG A 362 -11.70 -5.78 12.18
C ARG A 362 -11.97 -4.45 12.89
N ASP A 363 -11.33 -3.36 12.46
CA ASP A 363 -11.46 -2.08 13.16
C ASP A 363 -12.85 -1.46 12.96
N LEU A 364 -13.42 -1.63 11.76
CA LEU A 364 -14.79 -1.22 11.46
C LEU A 364 -15.82 -2.03 12.27
N GLU A 365 -15.59 -3.32 12.52
CA GLU A 365 -16.44 -4.15 13.40
C GLU A 365 -16.54 -3.53 14.81
N ILE A 366 -15.41 -3.12 15.38
CA ILE A 366 -15.33 -2.47 16.69
C ILE A 366 -16.07 -1.12 16.69
N LEU A 367 -15.70 -0.22 15.77
CA LEU A 367 -16.29 1.13 15.71
C LEU A 367 -17.80 1.09 15.43
N ASN A 368 -18.24 0.21 14.53
CA ASN A 368 -19.63 0.10 14.11
C ASN A 368 -20.53 -0.52 15.19
N LYS A 369 -20.01 -1.44 16.00
CA LYS A 369 -20.76 -2.05 17.09
C LYS A 369 -21.02 -1.06 18.23
N GLU A 370 -20.08 -0.17 18.49
CA GLU A 370 -20.13 0.68 19.68
C GLU A 370 -20.83 2.03 19.45
N LYS A 371 -20.33 2.85 18.54
CA LYS A 371 -20.72 4.28 18.47
C LYS A 371 -20.87 4.86 17.07
N TYR A 372 -20.34 4.20 16.05
CA TYR A 372 -20.35 4.73 14.70
C TYR A 372 -21.23 3.92 13.77
N LYS A 373 -21.62 4.51 12.64
CA LYS A 373 -22.21 3.83 11.49
C LYS A 373 -21.34 4.05 10.28
N ILE A 374 -21.00 2.95 9.62
CA ILE A 374 -20.28 2.96 8.34
C ILE A 374 -21.21 3.54 7.28
N GLN A 375 -20.88 4.70 6.74
CA GLN A 375 -21.68 5.38 5.71
C GLN A 375 -21.33 4.89 4.31
N SER A 376 -20.03 4.78 4.03
CA SER A 376 -19.55 4.26 2.74
C SER A 376 -18.09 3.85 2.80
N ILE A 377 -17.71 2.91 1.94
CA ILE A 377 -16.32 2.54 1.68
C ILE A 377 -16.04 2.84 0.21
N THR A 378 -14.99 3.61 -0.07
CA THR A 378 -14.56 3.96 -1.43
C THR A 378 -13.20 3.33 -1.72
N PRO A 379 -13.14 2.22 -2.48
CA PRO A 379 -11.88 1.64 -2.91
C PRO A 379 -11.13 2.56 -3.88
N ILE A 380 -9.81 2.56 -3.81
CA ILE A 380 -8.91 3.30 -4.70
C ILE A 380 -7.79 2.37 -5.15
N ASP A 381 -7.56 2.32 -6.46
CA ASP A 381 -6.47 1.55 -7.02
C ASP A 381 -5.13 2.30 -6.90
N LEU A 382 -4.56 2.31 -5.71
CA LEU A 382 -3.26 2.94 -5.44
C LEU A 382 -2.08 2.16 -6.06
N PHE A 383 -2.26 0.85 -6.28
CA PHE A 383 -1.24 -0.09 -6.71
C PHE A 383 -1.69 -0.97 -7.91
N PRO A 384 -1.84 -0.40 -9.12
CA PRO A 384 -2.13 -1.17 -10.33
C PRO A 384 -1.15 -2.33 -10.54
N ASN A 385 -1.59 -3.42 -11.16
CA ASN A 385 -0.82 -4.65 -11.38
C ASN A 385 -0.44 -5.43 -10.12
N THR A 386 -0.95 -5.01 -8.96
CA THR A 386 -0.83 -5.73 -7.69
C THR A 386 -2.22 -5.99 -7.10
N HIS A 387 -2.31 -6.89 -6.14
CA HIS A 387 -3.55 -7.17 -5.43
C HIS A 387 -3.91 -6.11 -4.39
N HIS A 388 -2.95 -5.27 -3.99
CA HIS A 388 -3.17 -4.26 -2.96
C HIS A 388 -4.24 -3.26 -3.40
N VAL A 389 -5.14 -2.94 -2.48
CA VAL A 389 -6.21 -1.99 -2.69
C VAL A 389 -6.24 -1.04 -1.51
N GLU A 390 -6.27 0.25 -1.81
CA GLU A 390 -6.47 1.31 -0.82
C GLU A 390 -7.98 1.52 -0.67
N SER A 391 -8.42 1.98 0.49
CA SER A 391 -9.84 2.25 0.72
C SER A 391 -10.01 3.42 1.67
N ILE A 392 -11.01 4.26 1.40
CA ILE A 392 -11.40 5.39 2.23
C ILE A 392 -12.81 5.14 2.75
N THR A 393 -12.93 4.97 4.05
CA THR A 393 -14.20 4.71 4.74
C THR A 393 -14.65 5.95 5.48
N LEU A 394 -15.90 6.36 5.27
CA LEU A 394 -16.57 7.36 6.09
C LEU A 394 -17.37 6.65 7.18
N LEU A 395 -17.07 6.94 8.43
CA LEU A 395 -17.93 6.63 9.56
C LEU A 395 -18.51 7.92 10.13
N LYS A 396 -19.76 7.85 10.59
CA LYS A 396 -20.42 8.93 11.34
C LYS A 396 -20.86 8.44 12.70
N VAL A 397 -20.79 9.30 13.70
CA VAL A 397 -21.33 8.97 15.02
C VAL A 397 -22.83 8.66 14.91
N ASN A 398 -23.28 7.60 15.59
CA ASN A 398 -24.70 7.32 15.74
C ASN A 398 -25.28 8.38 16.69
N GLN A 399 -26.13 9.25 16.15
CA GLN A 399 -27.03 10.05 16.97
C GLN A 399 -28.08 9.08 17.53
N LYS A 400 -27.84 8.58 18.73
CA LYS A 400 -28.87 7.86 19.50
C LYS A 400 -29.79 8.86 20.17
#